data_AF-A0A9D1ARU6-F1
#
_entry.id   AF-A0A9D1ARU6-F1
#
_cell.length_a   1.000
_cell.length_b   1.000
_cell.length_c   1.000
_cell.angle_alpha   90.00
_cell.angle_beta   90.00
_cell.angle_gamma   90.00
#
_symmetry.space_group_name_H-M   'P 1'
#
loop_
_entity.id
_entity.type
_entity.pdbx_description
1 polymer ?
#
loop_
_entity_poly.entity_id
_entity_poly.type
_entity_poly.pdbx_seq_one_letter_code
_entity_poly.pdbx_strand_id
1 'polypeptide(L)'
;MLTPVLIHLACGCALGAPTPHGAEAIRARDAVIAGDLAAVVASARRLAVSLPDAGPELSEALAAVEASRDTVMAGEAMGMVVGQCASCHTRVGVLPSLSDPAIAPSGGSLPTSMRRHLQGAEGMWSGLVLADPQRIKQGASILASSSLTLTGTPVDSPVSPLATELEVRVHDLAFQASRADDLQVAASAYGRMLGTCSACHAVTGGGPR
;
A
#
# COMPACT_ATOMS: atom_id res chain seq x y z
N MET A 1 -44.18 24.12 -15.69
CA MET A 1 -43.01 23.47 -16.32
C MET A 1 -41.77 24.18 -15.79
N LEU A 2 -41.09 23.56 -14.82
CA LEU A 2 -39.92 24.12 -14.13
C LEU A 2 -38.67 23.40 -14.66
N THR A 3 -37.75 24.15 -15.25
CA THR A 3 -36.42 23.69 -15.64
C THR A 3 -35.52 23.59 -14.40
N PRO A 4 -34.79 22.49 -14.18
CA PRO A 4 -33.85 22.40 -13.07
C PRO A 4 -32.60 23.23 -13.38
N VAL A 5 -32.27 24.13 -12.46
CA VAL A 5 -31.00 24.86 -12.42
C VAL A 5 -29.92 23.88 -11.99
N LEU A 6 -29.09 23.44 -12.93
CA LEU A 6 -27.82 22.77 -12.64
C LEU A 6 -26.87 23.81 -12.06
N ILE A 7 -26.75 23.82 -10.73
CA ILE A 7 -25.69 24.53 -10.04
C ILE A 7 -24.39 23.75 -10.31
N HIS A 8 -23.69 24.14 -11.37
CA HIS A 8 -22.28 23.81 -11.53
C HIS A 8 -21.49 24.60 -10.48
N LEU A 9 -21.34 23.99 -9.29
CA LEU A 9 -20.24 24.30 -8.40
C LEU A 9 -18.95 23.96 -9.16
N ALA A 10 -18.38 24.99 -9.80
CA ALA A 10 -17.06 24.97 -10.38
C ALA A 10 -16.04 24.82 -9.23
N CYS A 11 -15.86 23.59 -8.76
CA CYS A 11 -14.74 23.21 -7.93
C CYS A 11 -13.54 23.07 -8.86
N GLY A 12 -12.60 24.02 -8.78
CA GLY A 12 -11.38 24.09 -9.60
C GLY A 12 -10.39 22.97 -9.31
N CYS A 13 -10.78 21.71 -9.53
CA CYS A 13 -9.86 20.58 -9.55
C CYS A 13 -9.30 20.44 -10.97
N ALA A 14 -8.27 21.24 -11.27
CA ALA A 14 -7.38 20.94 -12.38
C ALA A 14 -6.66 19.61 -12.09
N LEU A 15 -6.94 18.59 -12.91
CA LEU A 15 -6.04 17.50 -13.31
C LEU A 15 -5.14 16.90 -12.21
N GLY A 16 -5.62 15.85 -11.54
CA GLY A 16 -4.77 14.72 -11.12
C GLY A 16 -3.90 14.87 -9.87
N ALA A 17 -3.93 15.98 -9.14
CA ALA A 17 -3.21 16.08 -7.87
C ALA A 17 -3.96 15.29 -6.76
N PRO A 18 -3.28 14.45 -5.97
CA PRO A 18 -3.90 13.79 -4.83
C PRO A 18 -4.43 14.82 -3.83
N THR A 19 -5.59 14.53 -3.22
CA THR A 19 -6.10 15.28 -2.07
C THR A 19 -5.04 15.31 -0.96
N PRO A 20 -5.09 16.28 -0.03
CA PRO A 20 -4.14 16.32 1.10
C PRO A 20 -4.04 14.98 1.85
N HIS A 21 -5.18 14.32 2.14
CA HIS A 21 -5.19 13.01 2.79
C HIS A 21 -4.60 11.90 1.89
N GLY A 22 -4.90 11.90 0.59
CA GLY A 22 -4.37 10.90 -0.34
C GLY A 22 -2.85 10.98 -0.44
N ALA A 23 -2.30 12.19 -0.46
CA ALA A 23 -0.88 12.43 -0.49
C ALA A 23 -0.18 11.97 0.80
N GLU A 24 -0.78 12.21 1.98
CA GLU A 24 -0.22 11.72 3.25
C GLU A 24 -0.33 10.21 3.42
N ALA A 25 -1.42 9.59 2.93
CA ALA A 25 -1.58 8.15 2.97
C ALA A 25 -0.51 7.43 2.12
N ILE A 26 -0.23 7.96 0.92
CA ILE A 26 0.85 7.46 0.04
C ILE A 26 2.22 7.66 0.70
N ARG A 27 2.49 8.85 1.25
CA ARG A 27 3.75 9.11 1.98
C ARG A 27 3.95 8.17 3.16
N ALA A 28 2.91 7.90 3.93
CA ALA A 28 2.98 6.96 5.06
C ALA A 28 3.32 5.55 4.57
N ARG A 29 2.63 5.05 3.54
CA ARG A 29 2.92 3.75 2.92
C ARG A 29 4.36 3.65 2.43
N ASP A 30 4.81 4.64 1.66
CA ASP A 30 6.14 4.63 1.06
C ASP A 30 7.23 4.72 2.13
N ALA A 31 7.00 5.48 3.20
CA ALA A 31 7.88 5.54 4.35
C ALA A 31 7.99 4.19 5.09
N VAL A 32 6.90 3.40 5.19
CA VAL A 32 6.98 2.03 5.74
C VAL A 32 7.94 1.20 4.87
N ILE A 33 7.75 1.23 3.54
CA ILE A 33 8.57 0.48 2.58
C ILE A 33 10.04 0.91 2.67
N ALA A 34 10.32 2.20 2.87
CA ALA A 34 11.67 2.74 3.00
C ALA A 34 12.32 2.46 4.38
N GLY A 35 11.56 1.99 5.38
CA GLY A 35 12.09 1.77 6.73
C GLY A 35 12.15 3.04 7.59
N ASP A 36 11.46 4.11 7.21
CA ASP A 36 11.48 5.39 7.93
C ASP A 36 10.25 5.55 8.84
N LEU A 37 10.35 4.97 10.05
CA LEU A 37 9.26 5.05 11.04
C LEU A 37 8.88 6.50 11.39
N ALA A 38 9.85 7.42 11.45
CA ALA A 38 9.57 8.81 11.80
C ALA A 38 8.71 9.48 10.71
N ALA A 39 9.04 9.25 9.43
CA ALA A 39 8.23 9.74 8.32
C ALA A 39 6.84 9.07 8.25
N VAL A 40 6.72 7.79 8.62
CA VAL A 40 5.41 7.11 8.73
C VAL A 40 4.53 7.82 9.76
N VAL A 41 5.03 7.99 10.99
CA VAL A 41 4.28 8.63 12.09
C VAL A 41 3.92 10.08 11.75
N ALA A 42 4.86 10.84 11.17
CA ALA A 42 4.60 12.21 10.78
C ALA A 42 3.50 12.32 9.71
N SER A 43 3.48 11.40 8.74
CA SER A 43 2.45 11.36 7.69
C SER A 43 1.10 10.90 8.24
N ALA A 44 1.07 9.91 9.13
CA ALA A 44 -0.15 9.46 9.81
C ALA A 44 -0.82 10.58 10.62
N ARG A 45 -0.03 11.40 11.33
CA ARG A 45 -0.54 12.59 12.04
C ARG A 45 -1.18 13.60 11.11
N ARG A 46 -0.51 13.92 10.00
CA ARG A 46 -1.06 14.85 9.00
C ARG A 46 -2.30 14.29 8.32
N LEU A 47 -2.34 12.98 8.09
CA LEU A 47 -3.51 12.27 7.60
C LEU A 47 -4.70 12.40 8.57
N ALA A 48 -4.48 12.17 9.87
CA ALA A 48 -5.50 12.34 10.90
C ALA A 48 -6.06 13.78 10.94
N VAL A 49 -5.18 14.79 10.90
CA VAL A 49 -5.60 16.20 10.85
C VAL A 49 -6.43 16.52 9.59
N SER A 50 -6.11 15.89 8.46
CA SER A 50 -6.83 16.11 7.20
C SER A 50 -8.21 15.41 7.12
N LEU A 51 -8.55 14.59 8.12
CA LEU A 51 -9.77 13.79 8.19
C LEU A 51 -10.46 13.94 9.56
N PRO A 52 -10.93 15.14 9.95
CA PRO A 52 -11.55 15.36 11.27
C PRO A 52 -12.83 14.54 11.48
N ASP A 53 -13.51 14.15 10.40
CA ASP A 53 -14.73 13.31 10.42
C ASP A 53 -14.43 11.84 10.06
N ALA A 54 -13.17 11.42 10.20
CA ALA A 54 -12.80 10.02 10.19
C ALA A 54 -13.57 9.31 11.31
N GLY A 55 -14.33 8.27 10.97
CA GLY A 55 -15.01 7.44 11.96
C GLY A 55 -14.03 6.87 13.00
N PRO A 56 -14.54 6.36 14.13
CA PRO A 56 -13.71 5.88 15.23
C PRO A 56 -12.71 4.80 14.78
N GLU A 57 -13.08 3.94 13.83
CA GLU A 57 -12.22 2.85 13.35
C GLU A 57 -10.99 3.35 12.60
N LEU A 58 -11.13 4.39 11.77
CA LEU A 58 -9.99 5.00 11.07
C LEU A 58 -9.11 5.80 12.04
N SER A 59 -9.72 6.48 13.00
CA SER A 59 -9.00 7.21 14.04
C SER A 59 -8.15 6.26 14.90
N GLU A 60 -8.71 5.10 15.29
CA GLU A 60 -7.99 4.06 16.03
C GLU A 60 -6.85 3.46 15.20
N ALA A 61 -7.08 3.17 13.91
CA ALA A 61 -6.04 2.67 13.04
C ALA A 61 -4.87 3.65 12.88
N LEU A 62 -5.15 4.96 12.76
CA LEU A 62 -4.11 6.00 12.70
C LEU A 62 -3.35 6.13 14.02
N ALA A 63 -4.04 6.04 15.15
CA ALA A 63 -3.40 6.02 16.47
C ALA A 63 -2.48 4.80 16.64
N ALA A 64 -2.85 3.64 16.09
CA ALA A 64 -2.00 2.45 16.08
C ALA A 64 -0.72 2.65 15.24
N VAL A 65 -0.80 3.38 14.12
CA VAL A 65 0.40 3.77 13.36
C VAL A 65 1.31 4.67 14.20
N GLU A 66 0.76 5.66 14.91
CA GLU A 66 1.54 6.54 15.79
C GLU A 66 2.19 5.81 16.97
N ALA A 67 1.53 4.78 17.50
CA ALA A 67 2.03 3.97 18.60
C ALA A 67 3.04 2.87 18.17
N SER A 68 3.29 2.74 16.87
CA SER A 68 4.19 1.71 16.34
C SER A 68 5.64 1.95 16.77
N ARG A 69 6.34 0.86 17.13
CA ARG A 69 7.72 0.90 17.66
C ARG A 69 8.78 0.62 16.60
N ASP A 70 8.36 0.04 15.49
CA ASP A 70 9.17 -0.27 14.32
C ASP A 70 8.28 -0.21 13.06
N THR A 71 8.90 -0.30 11.89
CA THR A 71 8.18 -0.25 10.61
C THR A 71 7.39 -1.52 10.30
N VAL A 72 7.66 -2.64 10.98
CA VAL A 72 6.86 -3.87 10.83
C VAL A 72 5.49 -3.65 11.47
N MET A 73 5.45 -3.20 12.72
CA MET A 73 4.23 -2.80 13.42
C MET A 73 3.49 -1.70 12.64
N ALA A 74 4.23 -0.71 12.12
CA ALA A 74 3.62 0.38 11.35
C ALA A 74 3.00 -0.12 10.04
N GLY A 75 3.61 -1.10 9.37
CA GLY A 75 3.03 -1.75 8.19
C GLY A 75 1.71 -2.44 8.50
N GLU A 76 1.64 -3.23 9.57
CA GLU A 76 0.41 -3.88 10.01
C GLU A 76 -0.70 -2.86 10.31
N ALA A 77 -0.36 -1.78 11.04
CA ALA A 77 -1.29 -0.70 11.33
C ALA A 77 -1.74 0.05 10.06
N MET A 78 -0.85 0.26 9.09
CA MET A 78 -1.22 0.82 7.78
C MET A 78 -2.18 -0.10 7.00
N GLY A 79 -2.10 -1.42 7.21
CA GLY A 79 -3.11 -2.37 6.72
C GLY A 79 -4.51 -2.07 7.27
N MET A 80 -4.59 -1.75 8.57
CA MET A 80 -5.86 -1.33 9.18
C MET A 80 -6.35 0.00 8.58
N VAL A 81 -5.46 0.99 8.43
CA VAL A 81 -5.79 2.30 7.83
C VAL A 81 -6.37 2.13 6.43
N VAL A 82 -5.70 1.40 5.54
CA VAL A 82 -6.17 1.24 4.15
C VAL A 82 -7.46 0.42 4.06
N GLY A 83 -7.67 -0.52 4.99
CA GLY A 83 -8.95 -1.25 5.11
C GLY A 83 -10.13 -0.34 5.43
N GLN A 84 -9.90 0.79 6.12
CA GLN A 84 -10.94 1.78 6.41
C GLN A 84 -11.16 2.80 5.29
N CYS A 85 -10.22 2.94 4.34
CA CYS A 85 -10.36 3.88 3.23
C CYS A 85 -11.61 3.59 2.38
N ALA A 86 -11.83 2.32 2.00
CA ALA A 86 -13.02 1.89 1.27
C ALA A 86 -14.31 2.28 2.00
N SER A 87 -14.44 1.91 3.28
CA SER A 87 -15.62 2.21 4.09
C SER A 87 -15.90 3.71 4.15
N CYS A 88 -14.86 4.52 4.37
CA CYS A 88 -14.99 5.97 4.40
C CYS A 88 -15.45 6.53 3.03
N HIS A 89 -14.78 6.16 1.94
CA HIS A 89 -15.10 6.63 0.58
C HIS A 89 -16.50 6.23 0.13
N THR A 90 -16.94 5.01 0.42
CA THR A 90 -18.30 4.55 0.15
C THR A 90 -19.32 5.35 0.96
N ARG A 91 -19.07 5.55 2.26
CA ARG A 91 -19.97 6.30 3.16
C ARG A 91 -20.16 7.75 2.72
N VAL A 92 -19.10 8.42 2.29
CA VAL A 92 -19.17 9.81 1.82
C VAL A 92 -19.58 9.95 0.35
N GLY A 93 -19.64 8.83 -0.39
CA GLY A 93 -20.02 8.82 -1.80
C GLY A 93 -18.98 9.43 -2.74
N VAL A 94 -17.70 9.45 -2.34
CA VAL A 94 -16.60 10.01 -3.12
C VAL A 94 -15.52 8.96 -3.31
N LEU A 95 -15.28 8.57 -4.55
CA LEU A 95 -14.17 7.70 -4.93
C LEU A 95 -13.03 8.55 -5.52
N PRO A 96 -11.79 8.37 -5.08
CA PRO A 96 -10.66 9.05 -5.68
C PRO A 96 -10.42 8.54 -7.10
N SER A 97 -9.97 9.42 -7.99
CA SER A 97 -9.41 9.01 -9.28
C SER A 97 -7.98 8.54 -9.04
N LEU A 98 -7.75 7.23 -9.14
CA LEU A 98 -6.43 6.62 -9.01
C LEU A 98 -6.00 6.05 -10.36
N SER A 99 -4.84 6.49 -10.85
CA SER A 99 -4.24 5.91 -12.05
C SER A 99 -3.92 4.43 -11.86
N ASP A 100 -3.87 3.69 -12.96
CA ASP A 100 -3.28 2.35 -12.94
C ASP A 100 -1.77 2.42 -12.62
N PRO A 101 -1.25 1.47 -11.83
CA PRO A 101 0.19 1.32 -11.66
C PRO A 101 0.86 1.17 -13.02
N ALA A 102 2.03 1.79 -13.18
CA ALA A 102 2.80 1.64 -14.40
C ALA A 102 3.14 0.15 -14.63
N ILE A 103 2.92 -0.34 -15.85
CA ILE A 103 3.25 -1.72 -16.21
C ILE A 103 4.77 -1.87 -16.11
N ALA A 104 5.23 -2.71 -15.18
CA ALA A 104 6.63 -3.02 -15.06
C ALA A 104 7.07 -3.93 -16.22
N PRO A 105 8.23 -3.67 -16.85
CA PRO A 105 8.80 -4.58 -17.84
C PRO A 105 8.97 -5.98 -17.25
N SER A 106 8.89 -6.99 -18.11
CA SER A 106 9.41 -8.32 -17.79
C SER A 106 10.92 -8.34 -17.98
N GLY A 107 11.62 -9.13 -17.17
CA GLY A 107 13.08 -9.27 -17.24
C GLY A 107 13.64 -9.97 -16.01
N GLY A 108 14.84 -10.54 -16.12
CA GLY A 108 15.48 -11.32 -15.05
C GLY A 108 16.40 -10.52 -14.12
N SER A 109 16.36 -9.19 -14.14
CA SER A 109 17.22 -8.36 -13.27
C SER A 109 16.49 -7.92 -12.00
N LEU A 110 17.23 -7.80 -10.89
CA LEU A 110 16.68 -7.35 -9.60
C LEU A 110 15.91 -6.02 -9.69
N PRO A 111 16.40 -4.96 -10.37
CA PRO A 111 15.61 -3.73 -10.54
C PRO A 111 14.30 -3.93 -11.30
N THR A 112 14.24 -4.89 -12.22
CA THR A 112 13.02 -5.21 -12.95
C THR A 112 12.04 -5.98 -12.06
N SER A 113 12.52 -6.95 -11.28
CA SER A 113 11.68 -7.66 -10.30
C SER A 113 11.12 -6.72 -9.22
N MET A 114 11.93 -5.80 -8.69
CA MET A 114 11.46 -4.82 -7.70
C MET A 114 10.43 -3.84 -8.27
N ARG A 115 10.50 -3.48 -9.55
CA ARG A 115 9.43 -2.70 -10.20
C ARG A 115 8.13 -3.49 -10.31
N ARG A 116 8.19 -4.81 -10.51
CA ARG A 116 6.99 -5.66 -10.47
C ARG A 116 6.40 -5.78 -9.07
N HIS A 117 7.26 -5.87 -8.04
CA HIS A 117 6.80 -5.80 -6.64
C HIS A 117 6.06 -4.49 -6.36
N LEU A 118 6.64 -3.36 -6.77
CA LEU A 118 6.00 -2.05 -6.65
C LEU A 118 4.66 -2.01 -7.39
N GLN A 119 4.61 -2.46 -8.65
CA GLN A 119 3.38 -2.53 -9.43
C GLN A 119 2.28 -3.32 -8.71
N GLY A 120 2.62 -4.50 -8.17
CA GLY A 120 1.66 -5.33 -7.44
C GLY A 120 1.19 -4.67 -6.15
N ALA A 121 2.11 -4.06 -5.38
CA ALA A 121 1.78 -3.35 -4.15
C ALA A 121 0.90 -2.10 -4.39
N GLU A 122 1.13 -1.34 -5.46
CA GLU A 122 0.29 -0.21 -5.86
C GLU A 122 -1.08 -0.67 -6.37
N GLY A 123 -1.14 -1.78 -7.11
CA GLY A 123 -2.40 -2.41 -7.53
C GLY A 123 -3.25 -2.82 -6.33
N MET A 124 -2.64 -3.47 -5.34
CA MET A 124 -3.32 -3.81 -4.10
C MET A 124 -3.79 -2.58 -3.32
N TRP A 125 -2.91 -1.61 -3.09
CA TRP A 125 -3.24 -0.35 -2.42
C TRP A 125 -4.48 0.30 -3.02
N SER A 126 -4.44 0.47 -4.34
CA SER A 126 -5.49 1.18 -5.05
C SER A 126 -6.80 0.38 -5.10
N GLY A 127 -6.74 -0.94 -5.16
CA GLY A 127 -7.91 -1.81 -5.00
C GLY A 127 -8.52 -1.72 -3.60
N LEU A 128 -7.71 -1.68 -2.55
CA LEU A 128 -8.17 -1.50 -1.17
C LEU A 128 -8.84 -0.14 -0.95
N VAL A 129 -8.26 0.94 -1.50
CA VAL A 129 -8.84 2.30 -1.40
C VAL A 129 -10.17 2.42 -2.14
N LEU A 130 -10.36 1.68 -3.24
CA LEU A 130 -11.55 1.72 -4.09
C LEU A 130 -12.59 0.63 -3.78
N ALA A 131 -12.32 -0.25 -2.80
CA ALA A 131 -13.12 -1.46 -2.56
C ALA A 131 -13.25 -2.36 -3.81
N ASP A 132 -12.20 -2.45 -4.63
CA ASP A 132 -12.17 -3.24 -5.87
C ASP A 132 -11.43 -4.58 -5.65
N PRO A 133 -12.15 -5.70 -5.41
CA PRO A 133 -11.53 -6.99 -5.18
C PRO A 133 -10.77 -7.52 -6.39
N GLN A 134 -11.14 -7.15 -7.62
CA GLN A 134 -10.40 -7.61 -8.81
C GLN A 134 -9.03 -6.96 -8.87
N ARG A 135 -8.95 -5.65 -8.60
CA ARG A 135 -7.67 -4.92 -8.56
C ARG A 135 -6.75 -5.42 -7.45
N ILE A 136 -7.31 -5.75 -6.28
CA ILE A 136 -6.58 -6.41 -5.19
C ILE A 136 -6.01 -7.75 -5.66
N LYS A 137 -6.85 -8.63 -6.22
CA LYS A 137 -6.44 -9.97 -6.67
C LYS A 137 -5.38 -9.90 -7.77
N GLN A 138 -5.49 -8.95 -8.70
CA GLN A 138 -4.50 -8.72 -9.75
C GLN A 138 -3.15 -8.27 -9.18
N GLY A 139 -3.13 -7.24 -8.31
CA GLY A 139 -1.90 -6.75 -7.68
C GLY A 139 -1.23 -7.83 -6.83
N ALA A 140 -2.02 -8.57 -6.05
CA ALA A 140 -1.57 -9.71 -5.27
C ALA A 140 -0.97 -10.83 -6.13
N SER A 141 -1.59 -11.14 -7.28
CA SER A 141 -1.07 -12.16 -8.22
C SER A 141 0.25 -11.74 -8.85
N ILE A 142 0.44 -10.44 -9.13
CA ILE A 142 1.72 -9.92 -9.60
C ILE A 142 2.80 -10.16 -8.53
N LEU A 143 2.53 -9.83 -7.27
CA LEU A 143 3.48 -10.06 -6.17
C LEU A 143 3.79 -11.54 -5.97
N ALA A 144 2.77 -12.40 -5.93
CA ALA A 144 2.93 -13.85 -5.71
C ALA A 144 3.74 -14.56 -6.81
N SER A 145 3.75 -14.01 -8.04
CA SER A 145 4.47 -14.57 -9.19
C SER A 145 5.79 -13.85 -9.49
N SER A 146 6.04 -12.70 -8.85
CA SER A 146 7.25 -11.91 -9.08
C SER A 146 8.38 -12.44 -8.21
N SER A 147 9.07 -13.44 -8.72
CA SER A 147 10.26 -13.95 -8.07
C SER A 147 11.37 -12.92 -8.09
N LEU A 148 12.02 -12.73 -6.94
CA LEU A 148 13.31 -12.09 -6.85
C LEU A 148 14.43 -13.10 -7.10
N THR A 149 14.13 -14.38 -7.45
CA THR A 149 15.17 -15.39 -7.75
C THR A 149 16.26 -14.71 -8.51
N LEU A 150 17.36 -14.47 -7.79
CA LEU A 150 18.59 -14.02 -8.34
C LEU A 150 19.08 -15.26 -9.09
N THR A 151 18.57 -15.50 -10.30
CA THR A 151 19.21 -16.42 -11.22
C THR A 151 20.63 -15.89 -11.38
N GLY A 152 21.57 -16.51 -10.67
CA GLY A 152 22.94 -16.04 -10.56
C GLY A 152 23.39 -15.53 -9.19
N THR A 153 22.66 -15.71 -8.08
CA THR A 153 23.31 -15.64 -6.76
C THR A 153 24.35 -16.76 -6.67
N PRO A 154 25.65 -16.46 -6.58
CA PRO A 154 26.65 -17.49 -6.31
C PRO A 154 26.28 -18.25 -5.03
N VAL A 155 26.79 -19.47 -4.85
CA VAL A 155 26.66 -20.21 -3.57
C VAL A 155 27.23 -19.39 -2.41
N ASP A 156 28.12 -18.46 -2.72
CA ASP A 156 28.76 -17.52 -1.78
C ASP A 156 28.04 -16.16 -1.74
N SER A 157 26.82 -16.07 -2.28
CA SER A 157 26.10 -14.81 -2.34
C SER A 157 25.75 -14.32 -0.95
N PRO A 158 25.96 -13.02 -0.66
CA PRO A 158 25.61 -12.43 0.63
C PRO A 158 24.09 -12.26 0.85
N VAL A 159 23.22 -12.81 -0.01
CA VAL A 159 21.78 -12.83 0.27
C VAL A 159 21.54 -13.74 1.46
N SER A 160 21.45 -13.11 2.62
CA SER A 160 21.23 -13.76 3.91
C SER A 160 20.05 -14.74 3.81
N PRO A 161 20.11 -15.92 4.45
CA PRO A 161 18.95 -16.81 4.61
C PRO A 161 17.68 -16.06 5.07
N LEU A 162 17.85 -14.99 5.86
CA LEU A 162 16.78 -14.12 6.29
C LEU A 162 16.11 -13.36 5.12
N ALA A 163 16.86 -12.89 4.13
CA ALA A 163 16.28 -12.21 2.96
C ALA A 163 15.44 -13.17 2.12
N THR A 164 15.89 -14.44 1.97
CA THR A 164 15.10 -15.48 1.30
C THR A 164 13.82 -15.80 2.08
N GLU A 165 13.89 -15.91 3.40
CA GLU A 165 12.71 -16.12 4.24
C GLU A 165 11.70 -14.97 4.09
N LEU A 166 12.17 -13.72 4.08
CA LEU A 166 11.32 -12.55 3.90
C LEU A 166 10.70 -12.48 2.50
N GLU A 167 11.42 -12.90 1.45
CA GLU A 167 10.84 -13.01 0.10
C GLU A 167 9.69 -14.04 0.08
N VAL A 168 9.94 -15.26 0.58
CA VAL A 168 8.91 -16.30 0.69
C VAL A 168 7.70 -15.77 1.45
N ARG A 169 7.94 -15.02 2.53
CA ARG A 169 6.86 -14.41 3.31
C ARG A 169 6.04 -13.41 2.51
N VAL A 170 6.66 -12.58 1.66
CA VAL A 170 5.91 -11.68 0.75
C VAL A 170 5.04 -12.50 -0.21
N HIS A 171 5.58 -13.57 -0.81
CA HIS A 171 4.81 -14.43 -1.73
C HIS A 171 3.64 -15.11 -1.04
N ASP A 172 3.82 -15.62 0.17
CA ASP A 172 2.75 -16.25 0.95
C ASP A 172 1.61 -15.26 1.28
N LEU A 173 1.96 -14.05 1.70
CA LEU A 173 0.97 -13.01 2.00
C LEU A 173 0.25 -12.53 0.73
N ALA A 174 0.97 -12.41 -0.38
CA ALA A 174 0.38 -12.09 -1.67
C ALA A 174 -0.57 -13.19 -2.15
N PHE A 175 -0.19 -14.46 -1.98
CA PHE A 175 -1.06 -15.59 -2.28
C PHE A 175 -2.32 -15.56 -1.40
N GLN A 176 -2.17 -15.32 -0.09
CA GLN A 176 -3.30 -15.15 0.82
C GLN A 176 -4.24 -14.03 0.35
N ALA A 177 -3.71 -12.86 0.02
CA ALA A 177 -4.50 -11.71 -0.44
C ALA A 177 -5.22 -11.99 -1.78
N SER A 178 -4.59 -12.71 -2.71
CA SER A 178 -5.20 -13.06 -4.01
C SER A 178 -6.40 -14.01 -3.88
N ARG A 179 -6.51 -14.72 -2.76
CA ARG A 179 -7.61 -15.65 -2.45
C ARG A 179 -8.60 -15.08 -1.42
N ALA A 180 -8.36 -13.88 -0.90
CA ALA A 180 -9.25 -13.28 0.06
C ALA A 180 -10.57 -12.87 -0.63
N ASP A 181 -11.68 -13.28 -0.03
CA ASP A 181 -13.02 -12.82 -0.40
C ASP A 181 -13.54 -11.73 0.56
N ASP A 182 -12.76 -11.42 1.59
CA ASP A 182 -13.00 -10.38 2.58
C ASP A 182 -11.95 -9.26 2.45
N LEU A 183 -12.41 -8.01 2.43
CA LEU A 183 -11.56 -6.85 2.20
C LEU A 183 -10.58 -6.61 3.36
N GLN A 184 -11.00 -6.90 4.59
CA GLN A 184 -10.22 -6.72 5.80
C GLN A 184 -9.12 -7.78 5.90
N VAL A 185 -9.40 -9.01 5.48
CA VAL A 185 -8.39 -10.06 5.30
C VAL A 185 -7.34 -9.63 4.27
N ALA A 186 -7.77 -9.08 3.13
CA ALA A 186 -6.84 -8.56 2.12
C ALA A 186 -6.00 -7.38 2.65
N ALA A 187 -6.63 -6.45 3.38
CA ALA A 187 -5.97 -5.29 3.98
C ALA A 187 -4.94 -5.70 5.05
N SER A 188 -5.26 -6.69 5.88
CA SER A 188 -4.34 -7.26 6.86
C SER A 188 -3.12 -7.91 6.20
N ALA A 189 -3.35 -8.72 5.16
CA ALA A 189 -2.26 -9.31 4.38
C ALA A 189 -1.38 -8.23 3.73
N TYR A 190 -1.99 -7.16 3.20
CA TYR A 190 -1.27 -6.01 2.65
C TYR A 190 -0.41 -5.28 3.69
N GLY A 191 -0.94 -5.01 4.88
CA GLY A 191 -0.16 -4.37 5.95
C GLY A 191 1.05 -5.20 6.37
N ARG A 192 0.86 -6.51 6.54
CA ARG A 192 1.95 -7.46 6.84
C ARG A 192 2.99 -7.51 5.71
N MET A 193 2.56 -7.36 4.45
CA MET A 193 3.49 -7.23 3.32
C MET A 193 4.33 -5.96 3.42
N LEU A 194 3.73 -4.81 3.74
CA LEU A 194 4.49 -3.56 3.91
C LEU A 194 5.59 -3.70 4.99
N GLY A 195 5.25 -4.30 6.13
CA GLY A 195 6.23 -4.59 7.19
C GLY A 195 7.34 -5.53 6.71
N THR A 196 6.99 -6.56 5.94
CA THR A 196 7.95 -7.52 5.36
C THR A 196 8.86 -6.86 4.32
N CYS A 197 8.33 -5.96 3.48
CA CYS A 197 9.12 -5.16 2.54
C CYS A 197 10.18 -4.33 3.29
N SER A 198 9.75 -3.65 4.36
CA SER A 198 10.64 -2.85 5.20
C SER A 198 11.77 -3.68 5.81
N ALA A 199 11.45 -4.83 6.39
CA ALA A 199 12.43 -5.76 6.96
C ALA A 199 13.41 -6.27 5.89
N CYS A 200 12.92 -6.63 4.70
CA CYS A 200 13.77 -7.11 3.61
C CYS A 200 14.72 -6.02 3.11
N HIS A 201 14.23 -4.79 2.95
CA HIS A 201 15.05 -3.64 2.56
C HIS A 201 16.13 -3.32 3.60
N ALA A 202 15.80 -3.40 4.89
CA ALA A 202 16.78 -3.21 5.96
C ALA A 202 17.89 -4.27 5.94
N VAL A 203 17.55 -5.55 5.75
CA VAL A 203 18.52 -6.66 5.69
C VAL A 203 19.42 -6.58 4.47
N THR A 204 18.87 -6.16 3.33
CA THR A 204 19.61 -6.11 2.06
C THR A 204 20.35 -4.78 1.85
N GLY A 205 20.11 -3.77 2.69
CA GLY A 205 20.55 -2.39 2.46
C GLY A 205 19.95 -1.78 1.19
N GLY A 206 18.85 -2.38 0.70
CA GLY A 206 18.11 -1.97 -0.48
C GLY A 206 16.94 -1.04 -0.15
N GLY A 207 16.00 -0.92 -1.10
CA GLY A 207 14.78 -0.12 -0.96
C GLY A 207 14.84 1.23 -1.68
N PRO A 208 13.67 1.88 -1.85
CA PRO A 208 13.59 3.24 -2.39
C PRO A 208 14.32 4.21 -1.45
N ARG A 209 15.12 5.12 -2.03
CA ARG A 209 15.80 6.22 -1.34
C ARG A 209 15.24 7.56 -1.78
#